data_AF-A0A2W0EEQ5-F1
#
_entry.id   AF-A0A2W0EEQ5-F1
#
_cell.length_a   1.000
_cell.length_b   1.000
_cell.length_c   1.000
_cell.angle_alpha   90.00
_cell.angle_beta   90.00
_cell.angle_gamma   90.00
#
_symmetry.space_group_name_H-M   'P 1'
#
loop_
_entity.id
_entity.type
_entity.pdbx_description
1 polymer ?
#
loop_
_entity_poly.entity_id
_entity_poly.type
_entity_poly.pdbx_seq_one_letter_code
_entity_poly.pdbx_strand_id
1 'polypeptide(L)' 'MNLQGKSVRLHDMSLRDGMHAKQHQISTEQMVSVATGLD' A
#
# COMPACT_ATOMS: atom_id res chain seq x y z
N MET A 1 7.14 -24.31 -10.82
CA MET A 1 7.43 -23.13 -11.64
C MET A 1 8.65 -22.43 -11.04
N ASN A 2 9.76 -22.30 -11.78
CA ASN A 2 10.96 -21.60 -11.30
C ASN A 2 10.79 -20.08 -11.57
N LEU A 3 10.92 -19.26 -10.53
CA LEU A 3 10.76 -17.79 -10.57
C LEU A 3 12.06 -17.04 -10.29
N GLN A 4 13.18 -17.75 -10.09
CA GLN A 4 14.48 -17.13 -9.86
C GLN A 4 14.86 -16.17 -11.00
N GLY A 5 15.27 -14.95 -10.64
CA GLY A 5 15.70 -13.90 -11.57
C GLY A 5 14.57 -13.07 -12.21
N LYS A 6 13.29 -13.34 -11.90
CA LYS A 6 12.18 -12.55 -12.43
C LYS A 6 11.92 -11.32 -11.58
N SER A 7 11.93 -10.15 -12.21
CA SER A 7 11.51 -8.90 -11.57
C SER A 7 10.01 -8.90 -11.40
N VAL A 8 9.54 -8.70 -10.17
CA VAL A 8 8.12 -8.60 -9.84
C VAL A 8 7.80 -7.15 -9.53
N ARG A 9 6.78 -6.61 -10.20
CA ARG A 9 6.24 -5.29 -9.89
C ARG A 9 5.08 -5.45 -8.92
N LEU A 10 5.18 -4.81 -7.77
CA LEU A 10 4.10 -4.73 -6.79
C LEU A 10 3.45 -3.34 -6.88
N HIS A 11 2.14 -3.30 -6.68
CA HIS A 11 1.39 -2.06 -6.49
C HIS A 11 0.91 -2.04 -5.05
N ASP A 12 1.24 -0.98 -4.31
CA ASP A 12 0.69 -0.77 -2.98
C ASP A 12 -0.79 -0.35 -3.10
N MET A 13 -1.64 -1.01 -2.32
CA MET A 13 -3.09 -0.75 -2.27
C MET A 13 -3.54 -0.37 -0.86
N SER A 14 -2.59 -0.03 0.03
CA SER A 14 -2.83 0.17 1.45
C SER A 14 -3.78 1.36 1.72
N LEU A 15 -3.66 2.42 0.92
CA LEU A 15 -4.54 3.58 0.98
C LEU A 15 -5.87 3.42 0.24
N ARG A 16 -6.11 2.30 -0.46
CA ARG A 16 -7.40 2.04 -1.14
C ARG A 16 -8.12 0.86 -0.51
N ASP A 17 -7.57 -0.34 -0.70
CA ASP A 17 -8.16 -1.59 -0.23
C ASP A 17 -7.85 -1.82 1.25
N GLY A 18 -6.67 -1.38 1.70
CA GLY A 18 -6.30 -1.41 3.12
C GLY A 18 -7.21 -0.55 4.01
N MET A 19 -7.92 0.42 3.43
CA MET A 19 -8.91 1.23 4.15
C MET A 19 -10.14 0.43 4.61
N HIS A 20 -10.44 -0.72 4.01
CA HIS A 20 -11.56 -1.56 4.46
C HIS A 20 -11.39 -1.98 5.93
N ALA A 21 -10.17 -2.31 6.35
CA ALA A 21 -9.86 -2.64 7.74
C ALA A 21 -10.03 -1.44 8.70
N LYS A 22 -9.94 -0.22 8.17
CA LYS A 22 -10.14 1.03 8.89
C LYS A 22 -11.53 1.63 8.67
N GLN A 23 -12.45 0.89 8.05
CA GLN A 23 -13.80 1.38 7.71
C GLN A 23 -13.80 2.70 6.95
N HIS A 24 -12.79 2.92 6.09
CA HIS A 24 -12.58 4.17 5.36
C HIS A 24 -12.32 5.41 6.24
N GLN A 25 -11.93 5.22 7.50
CA GLN A 25 -11.62 6.29 8.45
C GLN A 25 -10.11 6.53 8.56
N ILE A 26 -9.48 6.93 7.46
CA ILE A 26 -8.09 7.41 7.45
C ILE A 26 -8.09 8.90 7.14
N SER A 27 -7.47 9.71 8.00
CA SER A 27 -7.35 11.15 7.75
C SER A 27 -6.31 11.46 6.67
N THR A 28 -6.41 12.63 6.05
CA THR A 28 -5.43 13.10 5.04
C THR A 28 -4.00 13.10 5.57
N GLU A 29 -3.81 13.50 6.83
CA GLU A 29 -2.49 13.53 7.47
C GLU A 29 -1.93 12.11 7.65
N GLN A 30 -2.79 11.15 8.00
CA GLN A 30 -2.41 9.74 8.10
C GLN A 30 -2.06 9.16 6.73
N MET A 31 -2.80 9.52 5.67
CA MET A 31 -2.47 9.11 4.30
C MET A 31 -1.10 9.63 3.87
N VAL A 32 -0.80 10.90 4.17
CA VAL A 32 0.51 11.51 3.89
C VAL A 32 1.61 10.78 4.65
N SER A 33 1.43 10.53 5.96
CA SER A 33 2.41 9.79 6.77
C SER A 33 2.71 8.39 6.21
N VAL A 34 1.67 7.66 5.80
CA VAL A 34 1.81 6.32 5.18
C VAL A 34 2.53 6.42 3.83
N ALA A 35 2.16 7.37 2.97
CA ALA A 35 2.79 7.56 1.67
C ALA A 35 4.27 7.95 1.80
N THR A 36 4.61 8.85 2.73
CA THR A 36 6.00 9.24 3.00
C THR A 36 6.84 8.11 3.58
N GLY A 37 6.24 7.15 4.30
CA GLY A 37 6.97 5.96 4.77
C GLY A 37 7.08 4.83 3.73
N LEU A 38 6.33 4.92 2.63
CA LEU A 38 6.33 3.95 1.53
C LEU A 38 7.29 4.32 0.39
N ASP A 39 7.59 5.62 0.24
CA ASP A 39 8.65 6.16 -0.64
C ASP A 39 10.05 5.77 -0.14
#